data_AF-A0A2N3L6B9-F1
#
_entry.id   AF-A0A2N3L6B9-F1
#
_cell.length_a   1.000
_cell.length_b   1.000
_cell.length_c   1.000
_cell.angle_alpha   90.00
_cell.angle_beta   90.00
_cell.angle_gamma   90.00
#
_symmetry.space_group_name_H-M   'P 1'
#
loop_
_entity.id
_entity.type
_entity.pdbx_description
1 polymer ?
#
loop_
_entity_poly.entity_id
_entity_poly.type
_entity_poly.pdbx_seq_one_letter_code
_entity_poly.pdbx_strand_id
1 'polypeptide(L)' 'MTGWDWFDPDTAAKENDAGTHWHTCFASDAGQQVLRDLETQFVRSSLGPDVGQAALWMREGQRGLVLQIMRLASRETGE' A
#
# COMPACT_ATOMS: atom_id res chain seq x y z
N MET A 1 14.36 17.49 -14.03
CA MET A 1 13.54 16.48 -13.33
C MET A 1 12.49 16.04 -14.32
N THR A 2 12.75 14.92 -14.99
CA THR A 2 11.82 14.41 -16.00
C THR A 2 10.72 13.65 -15.27
N GLY A 3 9.46 13.75 -15.67
CA GLY A 3 8.35 13.03 -15.00
C GLY A 3 8.43 11.49 -15.05
N TRP A 4 9.58 10.96 -15.44
CA TRP A 4 9.97 9.56 -15.60
C TRP A 4 11.00 9.12 -14.56
N ASP A 5 11.40 10.00 -13.64
CA ASP A 5 12.42 9.72 -12.63
C ASP A 5 12.00 8.56 -11.68
N TRP A 6 10.70 8.22 -11.62
CA TRP A 6 10.16 7.06 -10.89
C TRP A 6 10.44 5.70 -11.58
N PHE A 7 10.88 5.71 -12.84
CA PHE A 7 11.25 4.51 -13.60
C PHE A 7 12.74 4.18 -13.50
N ASP A 8 13.53 5.09 -12.92
CA ASP A 8 14.96 4.91 -12.78
C ASP A 8 15.25 3.87 -11.68
N PRO A 9 16.05 2.82 -11.96
CA PRO A 9 16.41 1.80 -10.97
C PRO A 9 17.13 2.38 -9.74
N ASP A 10 17.85 3.50 -9.86
CA ASP A 10 18.48 4.15 -8.72
C ASP A 10 17.46 4.85 -7.81
N THR A 11 16.35 5.34 -8.37
CA THR A 11 15.20 5.84 -7.59
C THR A 11 14.51 4.69 -6.86
N ALA A 12 14.31 3.55 -7.52
CA ALA A 12 13.75 2.34 -6.91
C ALA A 12 14.66 1.75 -5.80
N ALA A 13 15.98 1.90 -5.93
CA ALA A 13 16.95 1.51 -4.90
C ALA A 13 16.90 2.44 -3.68
N LYS A 14 16.74 3.77 -3.88
CA LYS A 14 16.48 4.72 -2.78
C LYS A 14 15.13 4.49 -2.09
N GLU A 15 14.12 4.03 -2.82
CA GLU A 15 12.87 3.55 -2.21
C GLU A 15 13.05 2.27 -1.37
N ASN A 16 14.09 1.46 -1.59
CA ASN A 16 14.33 0.31 -0.71
C ASN A 16 14.77 0.71 0.70
N ASP A 17 15.48 1.83 0.87
CA ASP A 17 15.79 2.39 2.20
C ASP A 17 14.53 2.93 2.90
N ALA A 18 13.48 3.25 2.13
CA ALA A 18 12.17 3.61 2.67
C ALA A 18 11.49 2.44 3.40
N GLY A 19 11.80 1.18 3.08
CA GLY A 19 11.17 0.00 3.72
C GLY A 19 11.28 0.01 5.25
N THR A 20 12.36 0.57 5.78
CA THR A 20 12.65 0.62 7.22
C THR A 20 11.61 1.45 7.98
N HIS A 21 11.16 2.60 7.45
CA HIS A 21 10.19 3.42 8.16
C HIS A 21 8.76 2.86 8.08
N TRP A 22 8.40 2.20 6.98
CA TRP A 22 7.13 1.50 6.86
C TRP A 22 7.05 0.34 7.85
N HIS A 23 8.06 -0.53 7.84
CA HIS A 23 8.15 -1.64 8.78
C HIS A 23 8.12 -1.13 10.23
N THR A 24 8.96 -0.15 10.57
CA THR A 24 9.03 0.39 11.94
C THR A 24 7.71 1.04 12.39
N CYS A 25 7.06 1.82 11.51
CA CYS A 25 5.78 2.47 11.84
C CYS A 25 4.69 1.45 12.14
N PHE A 26 4.58 0.42 11.29
CA PHE A 26 3.52 -0.58 11.38
C PHE A 26 3.85 -1.75 12.31
N ALA A 27 5.07 -1.85 12.85
CA ALA A 27 5.42 -2.82 13.88
C ALA A 27 4.76 -2.55 15.24
N SER A 28 4.27 -1.32 15.48
CA SER A 28 3.53 -0.97 16.70
C SER A 28 2.12 -1.56 16.74
N ASP A 29 1.56 -1.77 17.93
CA ASP A 29 0.17 -2.26 18.10
C ASP A 29 -0.86 -1.38 17.37
N ALA A 30 -0.69 -0.05 17.45
CA ALA A 30 -1.54 0.90 16.75
C ALA A 30 -1.38 0.78 15.23
N GLY A 31 -0.15 0.60 14.74
CA GLY A 31 0.13 0.35 13.33
C GLY A 31 -0.53 -0.92 12.82
N GLN A 32 -0.42 -2.03 13.56
CA GLN A 32 -1.10 -3.29 13.24
C GLN A 32 -2.63 -3.13 13.21
N GLN A 33 -3.20 -2.32 14.12
CA GLN A 33 -4.63 -2.03 14.11
C GLN A 33 -5.04 -1.29 12.84
N VAL A 34 -4.27 -0.29 12.41
CA VAL A 34 -4.51 0.43 11.15
C VAL A 34 -4.46 -0.52 9.95
N LEU A 35 -3.47 -1.43 9.89
CA LEU A 35 -3.39 -2.42 8.80
C LEU A 35 -4.63 -3.33 8.76
N ARG A 36 -5.12 -3.78 9.93
CA ARG A 36 -6.34 -4.60 10.02
C ARG A 36 -7.59 -3.84 9.56
N ASP A 37 -7.71 -2.58 9.95
CA ASP A 37 -8.83 -1.74 9.56
C ASP A 37 -8.82 -1.49 8.04
N LEU A 38 -7.65 -1.21 7.47
CA LEU A 38 -7.46 -1.05 6.02
C LEU A 38 -7.76 -2.35 5.24
N GLU A 39 -7.28 -3.50 5.70
CA GLU A 39 -7.58 -4.81 5.08
C GLU A 39 -9.10 -5.05 5.07
N THR A 40 -9.75 -4.85 6.22
CA THR A 40 -11.19 -5.03 6.36
C THR A 40 -11.96 -4.10 5.43
N GLN A 41 -11.57 -2.82 5.38
CA GLN A 41 -12.31 -1.79 4.67
C GLN A 41 -12.04 -1.77 3.17
N PHE A 42 -10.90 -2.27 2.67
CA PHE A 42 -10.53 -2.13 1.25
C PHE A 42 -10.27 -3.45 0.54
N VAL A 43 -9.75 -4.45 1.25
CA VAL A 43 -9.41 -5.76 0.68
C VAL A 43 -10.57 -6.74 0.87
N ARG A 44 -11.21 -6.78 2.04
CA ARG A 44 -12.26 -7.77 2.30
C ARG A 44 -13.65 -7.31 1.91
N SER A 45 -13.90 -6.01 1.85
CA SER A 45 -15.23 -5.50 1.50
C SER A 45 -15.40 -5.28 0.00
N SER A 46 -16.58 -5.65 -0.48
CA SER A 46 -17.04 -5.52 -1.85
C SER A 46 -18.04 -4.38 -1.97
N LEU A 47 -18.11 -3.78 -3.16
CA LEU A 47 -19.21 -2.90 -3.51
C LEU A 47 -20.47 -3.73 -3.84
N GLY A 48 -21.64 -3.12 -3.67
CA GLY A 48 -22.92 -3.74 -4.04
C GLY A 48 -23.08 -3.92 -5.56
N PRO A 49 -24.03 -4.74 -6.02
CA PRO A 49 -24.17 -5.07 -7.44
C PRO A 49 -24.52 -3.89 -8.36
N ASP A 50 -25.13 -2.84 -7.81
CA ASP A 50 -25.65 -1.70 -8.58
C ASP A 50 -24.65 -0.53 -8.71
N VAL A 51 -23.39 -0.71 -8.30
CA VAL A 51 -22.41 0.38 -8.39
C VAL A 51 -21.98 0.64 -9.83
N GLY A 52 -21.82 1.92 -10.16
CA GLY A 52 -21.30 2.34 -11.47
C GLY A 52 -19.84 1.95 -11.68
N GLN A 53 -19.45 1.77 -12.94
CA GLN A 53 -18.10 1.36 -13.35
C GLN A 53 -16.99 2.28 -12.79
N ALA A 54 -17.21 3.59 -12.77
CA ALA A 54 -16.23 4.54 -12.21
C ALA A 54 -15.94 4.29 -10.72
N ALA A 55 -16.97 3.93 -9.95
CA ALA A 55 -16.83 3.59 -8.53
C ALA A 55 -16.10 2.25 -8.35
N LEU A 56 -16.35 1.26 -9.21
CA LEU A 56 -15.60 0.00 -9.23
C LEU A 56 -14.11 0.23 -9.48
N TRP A 57 -13.76 1.02 -10.51
CA TRP A 57 -12.37 1.31 -10.82
C TRP A 57 -11.64 2.08 -9.73
N MET A 58 -12.27 3.11 -9.17
CA MET A 58 -11.73 3.85 -8.03
C MET A 58 -11.48 2.89 -6.85
N ARG A 59 -12.44 2.02 -6.57
CA ARG A 59 -12.34 1.05 -5.50
C ARG A 59 -11.20 0.06 -5.69
N GLU A 60 -10.99 -0.41 -6.92
CA GLU A 60 -9.89 -1.31 -7.21
C GLU A 60 -8.53 -0.62 -7.14
N GLY A 61 -8.45 0.66 -7.52
CA GLY A 61 -7.27 1.49 -7.28
C GLY A 61 -6.93 1.63 -5.79
N GLN A 62 -7.94 1.88 -4.94
CA GLN A 62 -7.77 1.93 -3.49
C GLN A 62 -7.31 0.57 -2.91
N ARG A 63 -7.88 -0.53 -3.39
CA ARG A 63 -7.48 -1.89 -2.98
C ARG A 63 -6.01 -2.15 -3.32
N GLY A 64 -5.59 -1.81 -4.53
CA GLY A 64 -4.19 -1.92 -4.95
C GLY A 64 -3.23 -1.13 -4.06
N LEU A 65 -3.60 0.12 -3.71
CA LEU A 65 -2.81 0.95 -2.80
C LEU A 65 -2.67 0.31 -1.41
N VAL A 66 -3.76 -0.19 -0.83
CA VAL A 66 -3.72 -0.82 0.50
C VAL A 66 -2.85 -2.08 0.49
N LEU A 67 -2.94 -2.90 -0.55
CA LEU A 67 -2.08 -4.08 -0.68
C LEU A 67 -0.59 -3.69 -0.77
N GLN A 68 -0.26 -2.58 -1.44
CA GLN A 68 1.11 -2.08 -1.50
C GLN A 68 1.59 -1.58 -0.13
N ILE A 69 0.75 -0.88 0.64
CA ILE A 69 1.07 -0.47 2.01
C ILE A 69 1.36 -1.70 2.90
N MET A 70 0.49 -2.72 2.85
CA MET A 70 0.68 -3.96 3.61
C MET A 70 1.98 -4.66 3.22
N ARG A 71 2.32 -4.69 1.92
CA ARG A 71 3.58 -5.25 1.42
C ARG A 71 4.80 -4.50 1.95
N LEU A 72 4.78 -3.16 1.92
CA LEU A 72 5.88 -2.34 2.43
C LEU A 72 6.04 -2.49 3.94
N ALA A 73 4.94 -2.60 4.68
CA ALA A 73 4.95 -2.82 6.13
C ALA A 73 5.47 -4.21 6.52
N SER A 74 5.25 -5.23 5.68
CA SER A 74 5.67 -6.61 5.94
C SER A 74 7.08 -6.94 5.45
N ARG A 75 7.75 -5.99 4.77
CA ARG A 75 9.08 -6.21 4.24
C ARG A 75 10.06 -6.13 5.41
N GLU A 76 10.59 -7.28 5.83
CA GLU A 76 11.72 -7.31 6.73
C GLU A 76 12.87 -6.54 6.07
N THR A 77 13.49 -5.63 6.81
CA THR A 77 14.71 -4.95 6.37
C THR A 77 15.75 -6.04 6.14
N GLY A 78 15.99 -6.39 4.87
CA GLY A 78 16.93 -7.45 4.54
C GLY A 78 18.30 -7.13 5.14
N GLU A 79 18.81 -8.07 5.94
CA GLU A 79 20.24 -8.16 6.30
C GLU A 79 21.10 -8.44 5.06
#